data_AF-A0A349MGF5-F1
#
_entry.id   AF-A0A349MGF5-F1
#
_cell.length_a   1.000
_cell.length_b   1.000
_cell.length_c   1.000
_cell.angle_alpha   90.00
_cell.angle_beta   90.00
_cell.angle_gamma   90.00
#
_symmetry.space_group_name_H-M   'P 1'
#
loop_
_entity.id
_entity.type
_entity.pdbx_description
1 polymer ?
#
loop_
_entity_poly.entity_id
_entity_poly.type
_entity_poly.pdbx_seq_one_letter_code
_entity_poly.pdbx_strand_id
1 'polypeptide(L)'
;MSVTSVLDTLAYTKKLKSVGFTDEQAEAQAEIIVGLMEERLATKLDIELVRHDTKEIEATLKRDIKEMEVALKRDIELVRHDTKEMEVALKRDLETINVALKHDIEFVRRDMKEMEVALKRDLEEMRVGLKHDMEKMEAALRHDMEEMRVGLKHDMEKMEAALRHGIKEIEAALKRDIELIRNDMKSLATKEDLKGFATKEDLKALATKEEMKETLKAFATKEDLRDLELRITLRFGGMLAASVAVVTALVKLL
;
A
#
# COMPACT_ATOMS: atom_id res chain seq x y z
N MET A 1 10.31 51.62 101.29
CA MET A 1 10.85 52.77 102.07
C MET A 1 11.80 53.54 101.17
N SER A 2 11.31 54.61 100.53
CA SER A 2 12.17 55.53 99.79
C SER A 2 12.74 56.53 100.80
N VAL A 3 14.01 56.38 101.17
CA VAL A 3 14.75 57.47 101.82
C VAL A 3 14.98 58.52 100.74
N THR A 4 14.23 59.62 100.75
CA THR A 4 14.51 60.78 99.91
C THR A 4 15.84 61.35 100.40
N SER A 5 16.94 60.92 99.79
CA SER A 5 18.28 61.42 100.07
C SER A 5 18.42 62.79 99.39
N VAL A 6 17.67 63.77 99.88
CA VAL A 6 17.91 65.16 99.52
C VAL A 6 19.19 65.56 100.24
N LEU A 7 20.16 66.13 99.51
CA LEU A 7 21.36 66.68 100.12
C LEU A 7 20.92 67.78 101.09
N ASP A 8 21.24 67.62 102.37
CA ASP A 8 21.04 68.70 103.33
C ASP A 8 22.11 69.76 103.10
N THR A 9 21.79 70.71 102.22
CA THR A 9 22.67 71.82 101.80
C THR A 9 23.15 72.63 103.00
N LEU A 10 22.33 72.75 104.06
CA LEU A 10 22.68 73.50 105.26
C LEU A 10 23.65 72.72 106.16
N ALA A 11 23.43 71.41 106.36
CA ALA A 11 24.38 70.57 107.08
C ALA A 11 25.70 70.42 106.31
N TYR A 12 25.65 70.35 104.99
CA TYR A 12 26.81 70.27 104.11
C TYR A 12 27.67 71.55 104.17
N THR A 13 27.06 72.73 103.99
CA THR A 13 27.76 74.02 104.11
C THR A 13 28.35 74.23 105.50
N LYS A 14 27.60 73.93 106.58
CA LYS A 14 28.12 74.00 107.96
C LYS A 14 29.35 73.10 108.16
N LYS A 15 29.36 71.91 107.56
CA LYS A 15 30.50 71.00 107.64
C LYS A 15 31.72 71.52 106.90
N LEU A 16 31.55 72.10 105.71
CA LEU A 16 32.63 72.74 104.95
C LEU A 16 33.25 73.92 105.72
N LYS A 17 32.43 74.77 106.32
CA LYS A 17 32.89 75.89 107.17
C LYS A 17 33.69 75.39 108.37
N SER A 18 33.24 74.30 109.02
CA SER A 18 33.94 73.72 110.18
C SER A 18 35.33 73.15 109.87
N VAL A 19 35.62 72.87 108.60
CA VAL A 19 36.94 72.39 108.14
C VAL A 19 37.76 73.48 107.41
N GLY A 20 37.34 74.75 107.51
CA GLY A 20 38.15 75.91 107.11
C GLY A 20 37.78 76.58 105.78
N PHE A 21 36.68 76.21 105.13
CA PHE A 21 36.18 76.93 103.94
C PHE A 21 35.48 78.23 104.34
N THR A 22 35.58 79.28 103.50
CA THR A 22 34.82 80.53 103.72
C THR A 22 33.34 80.32 103.40
N ASP A 23 32.51 81.28 103.83
CA ASP A 23 31.07 81.24 103.62
C ASP A 23 30.71 81.15 102.14
N GLU A 24 31.36 81.95 101.30
CA GLU A 24 31.14 81.99 99.85
C GLU A 24 31.64 80.71 99.17
N GLN A 25 32.76 80.14 99.63
CA GLN A 25 33.29 78.89 99.08
C GLN A 25 32.39 77.68 99.41
N ALA A 26 31.86 77.63 100.63
CA ALA A 26 30.96 76.56 101.05
C ALA A 26 29.62 76.63 100.31
N GLU A 27 29.06 77.83 100.11
CA GLU A 27 27.81 78.06 99.38
C GLU A 27 27.97 77.74 97.89
N ALA A 28 29.03 78.23 97.23
CA ALA A 28 29.28 77.94 95.82
C ALA A 28 29.46 76.43 95.55
N GLN A 29 30.16 75.69 96.43
CA GLN A 29 30.25 74.24 96.29
C GLN A 29 28.89 73.54 96.48
N ALA A 30 28.10 73.97 97.46
CA ALA A 30 26.81 73.37 97.73
C ALA A 30 25.82 73.61 96.58
N GLU A 31 25.82 74.82 96.01
CA GLU A 31 25.01 75.19 94.84
C GLU A 31 25.41 74.38 93.61
N ILE A 32 26.72 74.24 93.32
CA ILE A 32 27.20 73.41 92.20
C ILE A 32 26.79 71.94 92.39
N ILE A 33 26.91 71.39 93.61
CA ILE A 33 26.55 70.00 93.87
C ILE A 33 25.04 69.79 93.73
N VAL A 34 24.20 70.71 94.22
CA VAL A 34 22.73 70.66 94.02
C VAL A 34 22.39 70.73 92.54
N GLY A 35 22.96 71.68 91.79
CA GLY A 35 22.74 71.80 90.34
C GLY A 35 23.17 70.54 89.58
N LEU A 36 24.31 69.93 89.93
CA LEU A 36 24.75 68.65 89.35
C LEU A 36 23.82 67.49 89.71
N MET A 37 23.24 67.48 90.92
CA MET A 37 22.27 66.46 91.34
C MET A 37 20.94 66.61 90.62
N GLU A 38 20.47 67.83 90.35
CA GLU A 38 19.22 68.09 89.66
C GLU A 38 19.31 67.91 88.14
N GLU A 39 20.42 68.34 87.51
CA GLU A 39 20.56 68.30 86.05
C GLU A 39 21.06 66.95 85.49
N ARG A 40 21.83 66.18 86.28
CA ARG A 40 22.52 64.98 85.77
C ARG A 40 22.09 63.65 86.38
N LEU A 41 21.43 63.66 87.54
CA LEU A 41 20.99 62.42 88.19
C LEU A 41 19.50 62.20 87.93
N ALA A 42 19.16 61.02 87.42
CA ALA A 42 17.78 60.57 87.32
C ALA A 42 17.17 60.47 88.73
N THR A 43 15.98 61.02 88.91
CA THR A 43 15.24 60.91 90.16
C THR A 43 14.69 59.49 90.33
N LYS A 44 14.25 59.15 91.54
CA LYS A 44 13.55 57.87 91.77
C LYS A 44 12.28 57.75 90.94
N LEU A 45 11.59 58.87 90.69
CA LEU A 45 10.41 58.90 89.86
C LEU A 45 10.75 58.54 88.40
N ASP A 46 11.83 59.10 87.86
CA ASP A 46 12.30 58.77 86.50
C ASP A 46 12.64 57.28 86.37
N ILE A 47 13.31 56.70 87.38
CA ILE A 47 13.64 55.27 87.42
C ILE A 47 12.38 54.42 87.54
N GLU A 48 11.39 54.84 88.33
CA GLU A 48 10.11 54.13 88.46
C GLU A 48 9.29 54.17 87.17
N LEU A 49 9.26 55.31 86.47
CA LEU A 49 8.61 55.44 85.16
C LEU A 49 9.28 54.53 84.13
N VAL A 50 10.61 54.59 83.99
CA VAL A 50 11.34 53.71 83.07
C VAL A 50 11.14 52.23 83.43
N ARG A 51 11.08 51.89 84.72
CA ARG A 51 10.77 50.52 85.17
C ARG A 51 9.36 50.09 84.81
N HIS A 52 8.39 50.99 84.92
CA HIS A 52 7.01 50.73 84.53
C HIS A 52 6.94 50.48 83.02
N ASP A 53 7.48 51.39 82.21
CA ASP A 53 7.50 51.27 80.75
C ASP A 53 8.22 49.99 80.30
N THR A 54 9.35 49.66 80.95
CA THR A 54 10.09 48.42 80.66
C THR A 54 9.23 47.18 80.94
N LYS A 55 8.48 47.16 82.05
CA LYS A 55 7.58 46.05 82.38
C LYS A 55 6.41 45.96 81.41
N GLU A 56 5.87 47.09 80.99
CA GLU A 56 4.78 47.14 80.01
C GLU A 56 5.26 46.61 78.65
N ILE A 57 6.43 47.06 78.17
CA ILE A 57 7.06 46.57 76.94
C ILE A 57 7.37 45.06 77.04
N GLU A 58 7.87 44.58 78.17
CA GLU A 58 8.11 43.15 78.36
C GLU A 58 6.81 42.33 78.28
N ALA A 59 5.72 42.85 78.85
CA ALA A 59 4.41 42.21 78.81
C ALA A 59 3.82 42.19 77.39
N THR A 60 3.92 43.30 76.64
CA THR A 60 3.46 43.37 75.25
C THR A 60 4.27 42.45 74.35
N LEU A 61 5.61 42.45 74.45
CA LEU A 61 6.47 41.55 73.67
C LEU A 61 6.14 40.07 73.93
N LYS A 62 5.93 39.67 75.20
CA LYS A 62 5.53 38.29 75.52
C LYS A 62 4.19 37.92 74.89
N ARG A 63 3.23 38.84 74.89
CA ARG A 63 1.94 38.63 74.26
C ARG A 63 2.09 38.50 72.74
N ASP A 64 2.81 39.41 72.10
CA ASP A 64 3.00 39.44 70.65
C ASP A 64 3.74 38.19 70.17
N ILE A 65 4.78 37.73 70.88
CA ILE A 65 5.47 36.47 70.60
C ILE A 65 4.49 35.30 70.66
N LYS A 66 3.64 35.24 71.69
CA LYS A 66 2.66 34.16 71.83
C LYS A 66 1.60 34.20 70.72
N GLU A 67 1.15 35.39 70.32
CA GLU A 67 0.22 35.58 69.21
C GLU A 67 0.85 35.12 67.89
N MET A 68 2.11 35.50 67.64
CA MET A 68 2.87 35.05 66.47
C MET A 68 3.08 33.54 66.45
N GLU A 69 3.41 32.92 67.59
CA GLU A 69 3.55 31.45 67.69
C GLU A 69 2.25 30.73 67.34
N VAL A 70 1.09 31.26 67.78
CA VAL A 70 -0.22 30.69 67.45
C VAL A 70 -0.56 30.88 65.97
N ALA A 71 -0.29 32.06 65.41
CA ALA A 71 -0.50 32.34 64.00
C ALA A 71 0.35 31.41 63.12
N LEU A 72 1.65 31.31 63.39
CA LEU A 72 2.56 30.44 62.64
C LEU A 72 2.16 28.96 62.72
N LYS A 73 1.69 28.49 63.89
CA LYS A 73 1.18 27.12 64.01
C LYS A 73 -0.02 26.88 63.11
N ARG A 74 -0.97 27.84 63.06
CA ARG A 74 -2.13 27.75 62.15
C ARG A 74 -1.70 27.77 60.69
N ASP A 75 -0.79 28.65 60.30
CA ASP A 75 -0.32 28.73 58.91
C ASP A 75 0.39 27.44 58.49
N ILE A 76 1.20 26.84 59.39
CA ILE A 76 1.83 25.54 59.15
C ILE A 76 0.78 24.43 58.98
N GLU A 77 -0.29 24.45 59.77
CA GLU A 77 -1.39 23.48 59.66
C GLU A 77 -2.16 23.64 58.34
N LEU A 78 -2.44 24.87 57.91
CA LEU A 78 -3.07 25.17 56.62
C LEU A 78 -2.21 24.68 55.45
N VAL A 79 -0.93 25.04 55.43
CA VAL A 79 -0.01 24.59 54.37
C VAL A 79 0.11 23.06 54.33
N ARG A 80 0.12 22.40 55.50
CA ARG A 80 0.12 20.92 55.58
C ARG A 80 -1.15 20.32 55.02
N HIS A 81 -2.30 20.95 55.26
CA HIS A 81 -3.58 20.53 54.72
C HIS A 81 -3.58 20.66 53.19
N ASP A 82 -3.25 21.84 52.67
CA ASP A 82 -3.21 22.12 51.23
C ASP A 82 -2.24 21.18 50.50
N THR A 83 -1.09 20.90 51.11
CA THR A 83 -0.12 19.93 50.57
C THR A 83 -0.71 18.53 50.46
N LYS A 84 -1.45 18.08 51.47
CA LYS A 84 -2.11 16.76 51.46
C LYS A 84 -3.23 16.70 50.43
N GLU A 85 -4.05 17.76 50.32
CA GLU A 85 -5.10 17.84 49.31
C GLU A 85 -4.52 17.78 47.91
N MET A 86 -3.45 18.55 47.65
CA MET A 86 -2.75 18.53 46.37
C MET A 86 -2.14 17.14 46.07
N GLU A 87 -1.57 16.45 47.06
CA GLU A 87 -1.05 15.10 46.88
C GLU A 87 -2.17 14.11 46.47
N VAL A 88 -3.34 14.20 47.11
CA VAL A 88 -4.50 13.36 46.78
C VAL A 88 -5.04 13.69 45.38
N ALA A 89 -5.15 14.97 45.04
CA ALA A 89 -5.59 15.40 43.71
C ALA A 89 -4.66 14.88 42.61
N LEU A 90 -3.34 15.04 42.78
CA LEU A 90 -2.35 14.55 41.82
C LEU A 90 -2.38 13.03 41.65
N LYS A 91 -2.57 12.27 42.73
CA LYS A 91 -2.73 10.81 42.63
C LYS A 91 -3.98 10.43 41.82
N ARG A 92 -5.09 11.15 42.04
CA ARG A 92 -6.34 10.92 41.30
C ARG A 92 -6.20 11.27 39.81
N ASP A 93 -5.53 12.38 39.49
CA ASP A 93 -5.27 12.79 38.12
C ASP A 93 -4.37 11.78 37.40
N LEU A 94 -3.31 11.32 38.05
CA LEU A 94 -2.44 10.25 37.53
C LEU A 94 -3.21 8.96 37.25
N GLU A 95 -4.11 8.56 38.13
CA GLU A 95 -4.94 7.37 37.92
C GLU A 95 -5.92 7.54 36.77
N THR A 96 -6.52 8.73 36.64
CA THR A 96 -7.41 9.07 35.52
C THR A 96 -6.67 9.03 34.18
N ILE A 97 -5.47 9.63 34.11
CA ILE A 97 -4.62 9.61 32.92
C ILE A 97 -4.21 8.17 32.57
N ASN A 98 -3.83 7.37 33.57
CA ASN A 98 -3.46 5.97 33.34
C ASN A 98 -4.61 5.14 32.76
N VAL A 99 -5.84 5.35 33.25
CA VAL A 99 -7.03 4.66 32.72
C VAL A 99 -7.32 5.11 31.29
N ALA A 100 -7.26 6.42 31.01
CA ALA A 100 -7.46 6.96 29.67
C ALA A 100 -6.42 6.41 28.68
N LEU A 101 -5.13 6.42 29.03
CA LEU A 101 -4.07 5.90 28.18
C LEU A 101 -4.21 4.39 27.92
N LYS A 102 -4.61 3.60 28.93
CA LYS A 102 -4.90 2.17 28.73
C LYS A 102 -6.03 1.97 27.72
N HIS A 103 -7.08 2.77 27.82
CA HIS A 103 -8.20 2.72 26.89
C HIS A 103 -7.76 3.08 25.46
N ASP A 104 -7.00 4.15 25.29
CA ASP A 104 -6.52 4.59 23.98
C ASP A 104 -5.59 3.56 23.33
N ILE A 105 -4.71 2.91 24.12
CA ILE A 105 -3.85 1.83 23.64
C ILE A 105 -4.69 0.64 23.14
N GLU A 106 -5.71 0.23 23.90
CA GLU A 106 -6.59 -0.88 23.49
C GLU A 106 -7.44 -0.51 22.27
N PHE A 107 -7.87 0.74 22.14
CA PHE A 107 -8.57 1.24 20.97
C PHE A 107 -7.69 1.16 19.72
N VAL A 108 -6.48 1.73 19.75
CA VAL A 108 -5.52 1.66 18.63
C VAL A 108 -5.19 0.21 18.27
N ARG A 109 -5.03 -0.66 19.28
CA ARG A 109 -4.76 -2.09 19.07
C ARG A 109 -5.91 -2.80 18.34
N ARG A 110 -7.16 -2.40 18.61
CA ARG A 110 -8.33 -2.94 17.91
C ARG A 110 -8.37 -2.45 16.47
N ASP A 111 -8.22 -1.15 16.24
CA ASP A 111 -8.22 -0.56 14.90
C ASP A 111 -7.14 -1.18 14.01
N MET A 112 -5.94 -1.40 14.57
CA MET A 112 -4.86 -2.08 13.84
C MET A 112 -5.22 -3.51 13.43
N LYS A 113 -5.90 -4.28 14.29
CA LYS A 113 -6.36 -5.64 13.96
C LYS A 113 -7.46 -5.61 12.91
N GLU A 114 -8.40 -4.68 13.02
CA GLU A 114 -9.49 -4.53 12.05
C GLU A 114 -8.93 -4.18 10.67
N MET A 115 -7.96 -3.26 10.61
CA MET A 115 -7.27 -2.90 9.38
C MET A 115 -6.48 -4.08 8.78
N GLU A 116 -5.81 -4.90 9.61
CA GLU A 116 -5.12 -6.11 9.13
C GLU A 116 -6.10 -7.10 8.49
N VAL A 117 -7.28 -7.31 9.11
CA VAL A 117 -8.31 -8.20 8.57
C VAL A 117 -8.89 -7.65 7.27
N ALA A 118 -9.17 -6.34 7.21
CA ALA A 118 -9.67 -5.69 6.00
C ALA A 118 -8.68 -5.84 4.83
N LEU A 119 -7.39 -5.57 5.05
CA LEU A 119 -6.36 -5.73 4.01
C LEU A 119 -6.23 -7.17 3.51
N LYS A 120 -6.33 -8.17 4.41
CA LYS A 120 -6.32 -9.59 4.01
C LYS A 120 -7.52 -9.94 3.15
N ARG A 121 -8.71 -9.44 3.50
CA ARG A 121 -9.92 -9.66 2.70
C ARG A 121 -9.79 -9.02 1.32
N ASP A 122 -9.35 -7.77 1.25
CA ASP A 122 -9.23 -7.04 -0.02
C ASP A 122 -8.20 -7.71 -0.95
N LEU A 123 -7.09 -8.23 -0.39
CA LEU A 123 -6.13 -9.03 -1.15
C LEU A 123 -6.74 -10.32 -1.72
N GLU A 124 -7.56 -11.02 -0.94
CA GLU A 124 -8.22 -12.25 -1.39
C GLU A 124 -9.30 -11.95 -2.45
N GLU A 125 -10.07 -10.88 -2.29
CA GLU A 125 -11.04 -10.42 -3.29
C GLU A 125 -10.35 -10.10 -4.62
N MET A 126 -9.23 -9.38 -4.60
CA MET A 126 -8.44 -9.11 -5.81
C MET A 126 -7.90 -10.40 -6.44
N ARG A 127 -7.41 -11.34 -5.62
CA ARG A 127 -6.90 -12.62 -6.11
C ARG A 127 -7.99 -13.42 -6.82
N VAL A 128 -9.18 -13.51 -6.24
CA VAL A 128 -10.33 -14.20 -6.82
C VAL A 128 -10.80 -13.49 -8.09
N GLY A 129 -10.89 -12.16 -8.07
CA GLY A 129 -11.24 -11.35 -9.24
C GLY A 129 -10.32 -11.59 -10.43
N LEU A 130 -9.00 -11.52 -10.22
CA LEU A 130 -8.01 -11.77 -11.27
C LEU A 130 -8.09 -13.21 -11.81
N LYS A 131 -8.29 -14.19 -10.94
CA LYS A 131 -8.47 -15.59 -11.38
C LYS A 131 -9.69 -15.74 -12.28
N HIS A 132 -10.82 -15.14 -11.89
CA HIS A 132 -12.05 -15.17 -12.68
C HIS A 132 -11.90 -14.47 -14.03
N ASP A 133 -11.21 -13.34 -14.07
CA ASP A 133 -10.95 -12.62 -15.32
C ASP A 133 -10.03 -13.42 -16.25
N MET A 134 -9.03 -14.13 -15.72
CA MET A 134 -8.21 -15.06 -16.50
C MET A 134 -9.03 -16.21 -17.07
N GLU A 135 -9.91 -16.83 -16.27
CA GLU A 135 -10.79 -17.93 -16.73
C GLU A 135 -11.74 -17.46 -17.84
N LYS A 136 -12.34 -16.27 -17.69
CA LYS A 136 -13.16 -15.65 -18.75
C LYS A 136 -12.38 -15.39 -20.02
N MET A 137 -11.17 -14.85 -19.91
CA MET A 137 -10.31 -14.57 -21.05
C MET A 137 -9.92 -15.86 -21.78
N GLU A 138 -9.57 -16.92 -21.05
CA GLU A 138 -9.26 -18.21 -21.65
C GLU A 138 -10.48 -18.81 -22.38
N ALA A 139 -11.67 -18.72 -21.77
CA ALA A 139 -12.91 -19.17 -22.40
C ALA A 139 -13.23 -18.41 -23.70
N ALA A 140 -13.06 -17.08 -23.69
CA ALA A 140 -13.24 -16.24 -24.88
C ALA A 140 -12.24 -16.63 -25.99
N LEU A 141 -10.95 -16.78 -25.66
CA LEU A 141 -9.95 -17.20 -26.64
C LEU A 141 -10.23 -18.59 -27.22
N ARG A 142 -10.71 -19.53 -26.39
CA ARG A 142 -11.12 -20.86 -26.88
C ARG A 142 -12.30 -20.76 -27.85
N HIS A 143 -13.28 -19.93 -27.53
CA HIS A 143 -14.43 -19.68 -28.42
C HIS A 143 -13.96 -19.11 -29.77
N ASP A 144 -13.14 -18.06 -29.76
CA ASP A 144 -12.65 -17.39 -30.96
C ASP A 144 -11.83 -18.35 -31.85
N MET A 145 -11.00 -19.20 -31.25
CA MET A 145 -10.25 -20.23 -31.99
C MET A 145 -11.18 -21.26 -32.64
N GLU A 146 -12.24 -21.68 -31.96
CA GLU A 146 -13.21 -22.63 -32.52
C GLU A 146 -14.05 -22.01 -33.63
N GLU A 147 -14.49 -20.75 -33.45
CA GLU A 147 -15.19 -19.99 -34.48
C GLU A 147 -14.33 -19.85 -35.74
N MET A 148 -13.06 -19.48 -35.59
CA MET A 148 -12.11 -19.40 -36.70
C MET A 148 -11.92 -20.75 -37.39
N ARG A 149 -11.80 -21.84 -36.62
CA ARG A 149 -11.65 -23.19 -37.16
C ARG A 149 -12.86 -23.60 -38.00
N VAL A 150 -14.07 -23.34 -37.50
CA VAL A 150 -15.32 -23.63 -38.22
C VAL A 150 -15.45 -22.76 -39.46
N GLY A 151 -15.13 -21.46 -39.36
CA GLY A 151 -15.12 -20.53 -40.49
C GLY A 151 -14.19 -20.98 -41.62
N LEU A 152 -12.94 -21.33 -41.30
CA LEU A 152 -11.97 -21.84 -42.28
C LEU A 152 -12.45 -23.15 -42.93
N LYS A 153 -13.04 -24.06 -42.16
CA LYS A 153 -13.59 -25.30 -42.71
C LYS A 153 -14.71 -25.02 -43.71
N HIS A 154 -15.61 -24.12 -43.37
CA HIS A 154 -16.72 -23.72 -44.25
C HIS A 154 -16.21 -23.06 -45.55
N ASP A 155 -15.21 -22.19 -45.45
CA ASP A 155 -14.60 -21.55 -46.62
C ASP A 155 -13.89 -22.56 -47.53
N MET A 156 -13.23 -23.57 -46.96
CA MET A 156 -12.67 -24.70 -47.73
C MET A 156 -13.76 -25.49 -48.47
N GLU A 157 -14.87 -25.81 -47.79
CA GLU A 157 -16.00 -26.54 -48.39
C GLU A 157 -16.64 -25.74 -49.55
N LYS A 158 -16.84 -24.43 -49.36
CA LYS A 158 -17.31 -23.52 -50.42
C LYS A 158 -16.36 -23.48 -51.62
N MET A 159 -15.06 -23.37 -51.36
CA MET A 159 -14.04 -23.34 -52.41
C MET A 159 -14.00 -24.66 -53.18
N GLU A 160 -14.08 -25.81 -52.50
CA GLU A 160 -14.15 -27.12 -53.15
C GLU A 160 -15.40 -27.25 -54.03
N ALA A 161 -16.56 -26.80 -53.53
CA ALA A 161 -17.80 -26.78 -54.30
C ALA A 161 -17.69 -25.90 -55.56
N ALA A 162 -17.11 -24.70 -55.45
CA ALA A 162 -16.87 -23.80 -56.57
C ALA A 162 -15.93 -24.43 -57.61
N LEU A 163 -14.84 -25.06 -57.19
CA LEU A 163 -13.91 -25.78 -58.08
C LEU A 163 -14.59 -26.94 -58.79
N ARG A 164 -15.38 -27.76 -58.06
CA ARG A 164 -16.16 -28.86 -58.65
C ARG A 164 -17.16 -28.35 -59.69
N HIS A 165 -17.79 -27.21 -59.43
CA HIS A 165 -18.71 -26.59 -60.38
C HIS A 165 -17.98 -26.14 -61.66
N GLY A 166 -16.86 -25.41 -61.51
CA GLY A 166 -16.05 -24.96 -62.64
C GLY A 166 -15.55 -26.10 -63.52
N ILE A 167 -15.14 -27.24 -62.93
CA ILE A 167 -14.75 -28.44 -63.70
C ILE A 167 -15.93 -28.96 -64.53
N LYS A 168 -17.14 -29.06 -63.96
CA LYS A 168 -18.34 -29.51 -64.69
C LYS A 168 -18.72 -28.57 -65.84
N GLU A 169 -18.57 -27.27 -65.65
CA GLU A 169 -18.82 -26.28 -66.71
C GLU A 169 -17.84 -26.45 -67.87
N ILE A 170 -16.54 -26.65 -67.57
CA ILE A 170 -15.51 -26.94 -68.58
C ILE A 170 -15.81 -28.25 -69.30
N GLU A 171 -16.15 -29.33 -68.59
CA GLU A 171 -16.54 -30.60 -69.22
C GLU A 171 -17.75 -30.43 -70.15
N ALA A 172 -18.75 -29.64 -69.76
CA ALA A 172 -19.92 -29.37 -70.57
C ALA A 172 -19.57 -28.53 -71.82
N ALA A 173 -18.68 -27.55 -71.68
CA ALA A 173 -18.16 -26.77 -72.80
C ALA A 173 -17.40 -27.66 -73.79
N LEU A 174 -16.46 -28.48 -73.30
CA LEU A 174 -15.71 -29.43 -74.12
C LEU A 174 -16.62 -30.43 -74.85
N LYS A 175 -17.66 -30.94 -74.20
CA LYS A 175 -18.65 -31.82 -74.85
C LYS A 175 -19.38 -31.10 -75.99
N ARG A 176 -19.77 -29.83 -75.80
CA ARG A 176 -20.40 -29.01 -76.85
C ARG A 176 -19.45 -28.77 -78.01
N ASP A 177 -18.19 -28.40 -77.72
CA ASP A 177 -17.18 -28.15 -78.76
C ASP A 177 -16.89 -29.42 -79.58
N ILE A 178 -16.77 -30.59 -78.94
CA ILE A 178 -16.63 -31.89 -79.63
C ILE A 178 -17.84 -32.17 -80.53
N GLU A 179 -19.05 -31.83 -80.10
CA GLU A 179 -20.27 -32.02 -80.89
C GLU A 179 -20.34 -31.06 -82.10
N LEU A 180 -19.94 -29.80 -81.92
CA LEU A 180 -19.79 -28.84 -83.02
C LEU A 180 -18.77 -29.34 -84.04
N ILE A 181 -17.56 -29.72 -83.61
CA ILE A 181 -16.52 -30.28 -84.49
C ILE A 181 -17.03 -31.51 -85.24
N ARG A 182 -17.75 -32.41 -84.56
CA ARG A 182 -18.35 -33.59 -85.19
C ARG A 182 -19.34 -33.20 -86.28
N ASN A 183 -20.16 -32.18 -86.06
CA ASN A 183 -21.15 -31.72 -87.03
C ASN A 183 -20.47 -31.03 -88.22
N ASP A 184 -19.45 -30.22 -87.98
CA ASP A 184 -18.63 -29.59 -89.02
C ASP A 184 -17.90 -30.64 -89.87
N MET A 185 -17.36 -31.70 -89.26
CA MET A 185 -16.77 -32.82 -90.00
C MET A 185 -17.79 -33.56 -90.89
N LYS A 186 -19.06 -33.65 -90.48
CA LYS A 186 -20.13 -34.25 -91.30
C LYS A 186 -20.50 -33.36 -92.49
N SER A 187 -20.49 -32.04 -92.33
CA SER A 187 -20.85 -31.11 -93.41
C SER A 187 -19.74 -30.94 -94.45
N LEU A 188 -18.47 -31.10 -94.05
CA LEU A 188 -17.30 -31.14 -94.95
C LEU A 188 -17.20 -32.43 -95.79
N ALA A 189 -18.00 -33.45 -95.48
CA ALA A 189 -18.06 -34.72 -96.19
C ALA A 189 -19.43 -34.89 -96.86
N THR A 190 -19.78 -34.04 -97.83
CA THR A 190 -20.92 -34.35 -98.69
C THR A 190 -20.58 -35.62 -99.48
N LYS A 191 -21.57 -36.50 -99.70
CA LYS A 191 -21.38 -37.73 -100.52
C LYS A 191 -20.90 -37.42 -101.95
N GLU A 192 -21.00 -36.16 -102.40
CA GLU A 192 -20.51 -35.71 -103.70
C GLU A 192 -19.00 -35.42 -103.69
N ASP A 193 -18.45 -34.77 -102.65
CA ASP A 193 -17.02 -34.45 -102.57
C ASP A 193 -16.15 -35.71 -102.41
N LEU A 194 -16.66 -36.74 -101.72
CA LEU A 194 -15.97 -38.03 -101.54
C LEU A 194 -15.90 -38.89 -102.82
N LYS A 195 -16.72 -38.62 -103.85
CA LYS A 195 -16.64 -39.37 -105.12
C LYS A 195 -15.42 -39.00 -105.97
N GLY A 196 -14.79 -37.86 -105.70
CA GLY A 196 -13.61 -37.39 -106.44
C GLY A 196 -12.26 -37.89 -105.92
N PHE A 197 -12.20 -38.49 -104.73
CA PHE A 197 -10.93 -38.65 -104.00
C PHE A 197 -10.35 -40.06 -103.91
N ALA A 198 -11.00 -41.08 -104.45
CA ALA A 198 -10.36 -42.38 -104.73
C ALA A 198 -11.27 -43.25 -105.59
N THR A 199 -10.82 -43.62 -106.79
CA THR A 199 -11.45 -44.69 -107.55
C THR A 199 -11.06 -46.05 -106.95
N LYS A 200 -11.85 -47.10 -107.22
CA LYS A 200 -11.56 -48.48 -106.76
C LYS A 200 -10.18 -49.00 -107.22
N GLU A 201 -9.55 -48.35 -108.20
CA GLU A 201 -8.21 -48.68 -108.69
C GLU A 201 -7.10 -48.02 -107.84
N ASP A 202 -7.30 -46.80 -107.36
CA ASP A 202 -6.33 -46.09 -106.49
C ASP A 202 -6.11 -46.81 -105.15
N LEU A 203 -7.16 -47.44 -104.61
CA LEU A 203 -7.10 -48.25 -103.39
C LEU A 203 -6.34 -49.58 -103.56
N LYS A 204 -6.20 -50.10 -104.79
CA LYS A 204 -5.39 -51.32 -105.03
C LYS A 204 -3.90 -51.03 -105.10
N ALA A 205 -3.51 -49.82 -105.51
CA ALA A 205 -2.12 -49.40 -105.61
C ALA A 205 -1.49 -49.09 -104.24
N LEU A 206 -2.29 -48.67 -103.26
CA LEU A 206 -1.83 -48.23 -101.93
C LEU A 206 -1.70 -49.33 -100.86
N ALA A 207 -2.04 -50.58 -101.20
CA ALA A 207 -1.99 -51.69 -100.25
C ALA A 207 -1.43 -52.95 -100.91
N THR A 208 -0.12 -52.96 -101.17
CA THR A 208 0.55 -54.26 -101.28
C THR A 208 0.50 -54.90 -99.89
N LYS A 209 -0.05 -56.12 -99.80
CA LYS A 209 -0.27 -56.84 -98.54
C LYS A 209 1.00 -56.99 -97.67
N GLU A 210 2.18 -56.80 -98.25
CA GLU A 210 3.46 -56.94 -97.55
C GLU A 210 3.89 -55.67 -96.79
N GLU A 211 3.68 -54.48 -97.35
CA GLU A 211 4.06 -53.21 -96.67
C GLU A 211 3.21 -52.96 -95.41
N MET A 212 1.93 -53.37 -95.44
CA MET A 212 1.03 -53.29 -94.29
C MET A 212 1.43 -54.27 -93.16
N LYS A 213 2.11 -55.37 -93.49
CA LYS A 213 2.54 -56.39 -92.51
C LYS A 213 3.85 -56.00 -91.82
N GLU A 214 4.72 -55.26 -92.51
CA GLU A 214 5.96 -54.74 -91.94
C GLU A 214 5.71 -53.55 -91.00
N THR A 215 4.83 -52.61 -91.38
CA THR A 215 4.43 -51.47 -90.54
C THR A 215 3.66 -51.91 -89.29
N LEU A 216 2.83 -52.96 -89.37
CA LEU A 216 2.16 -53.56 -88.21
C LEU A 216 3.11 -54.25 -87.22
N LYS A 217 4.33 -54.64 -87.63
CA LYS A 217 5.36 -55.14 -86.70
C LYS A 217 6.10 -54.02 -85.97
N ALA A 218 6.15 -52.82 -86.56
CA ALA A 218 6.77 -51.64 -85.94
C ALA A 218 5.86 -50.98 -84.88
N PHE A 219 4.55 -51.24 -84.92
CA PHE A 219 3.58 -50.73 -83.95
C PHE A 219 3.26 -51.79 -82.90
N ALA A 220 3.91 -51.66 -81.74
CA ALA A 220 3.60 -52.33 -80.48
C ALA A 220 3.33 -53.84 -80.58
N THR A 221 4.38 -54.64 -80.36
CA THR A 221 4.21 -56.08 -80.22
C THR A 221 3.45 -56.39 -78.92
N LYS A 222 2.78 -57.55 -78.84
CA LYS A 222 2.10 -58.00 -77.61
C LYS A 222 3.04 -58.07 -76.39
N GLU A 223 4.36 -58.12 -76.59
CA GLU A 223 5.36 -58.07 -75.52
C GLU A 223 5.51 -56.65 -74.94
N ASP A 224 5.47 -55.60 -75.76
CA ASP A 224 5.59 -54.20 -75.30
C ASP A 224 4.41 -53.80 -74.38
N LEU A 225 3.21 -54.30 -74.67
CA LEU A 225 2.03 -54.11 -73.82
C LEU A 225 2.13 -54.87 -72.49
N ARG A 226 2.75 -56.06 -72.48
CA ARG A 226 2.99 -56.83 -71.25
C ARG A 226 4.05 -56.18 -70.36
N ASP A 227 5.10 -55.62 -70.94
CA ASP A 227 6.13 -54.89 -70.18
C ASP A 227 5.56 -53.61 -69.54
N LEU A 228 4.67 -52.91 -70.25
CA LEU A 228 3.97 -51.76 -69.72
C LEU A 228 3.02 -52.13 -68.56
N GLU A 229 2.27 -53.23 -68.70
CA GLU A 229 1.38 -53.74 -67.64
C GLU A 229 2.17 -54.14 -66.38
N LEU A 230 3.32 -54.81 -66.55
CA LEU A 230 4.25 -55.12 -65.45
C LEU A 230 4.79 -53.86 -64.78
N ARG A 231 5.22 -52.84 -65.55
CA ARG A 231 5.73 -51.57 -65.00
C ARG A 231 4.69 -50.80 -64.19
N ILE A 232 3.46 -50.73 -64.70
CA ILE A 232 2.36 -50.02 -64.01
C ILE A 232 2.01 -50.76 -62.71
N THR A 233 1.88 -52.09 -62.77
CA THR A 233 1.57 -52.90 -61.58
C THR A 233 2.64 -52.78 -60.50
N LEU A 234 3.92 -52.79 -60.88
CA LEU A 234 5.02 -52.68 -59.92
C LEU A 234 5.08 -51.31 -59.23
N ARG A 235 4.89 -50.21 -59.98
CA ARG A 235 4.93 -48.86 -59.41
C ARG A 235 3.72 -48.57 -58.52
N PHE A 236 2.52 -49.00 -58.93
CA PHE A 236 1.32 -48.85 -58.09
C PHE A 236 1.36 -49.74 -56.85
N GLY A 237 1.83 -50.98 -56.96
CA GLY A 237 2.04 -51.87 -55.81
C GLY A 237 3.03 -51.30 -54.80
N GLY A 238 4.14 -50.72 -55.27
CA GLY A 238 5.13 -50.06 -54.40
C GLY A 238 4.58 -48.84 -53.67
N MET A 239 3.79 -47.99 -54.33
CA MET A 239 3.16 -46.81 -53.70
C MET A 239 2.08 -47.20 -52.67
N LEU A 240 1.31 -48.25 -52.93
CA LEU A 240 0.35 -48.78 -51.95
C LEU A 240 1.04 -49.37 -50.72
N ALA A 241 2.14 -50.11 -50.89
CA ALA A 241 2.90 -50.64 -49.76
C ALA A 241 3.53 -49.52 -48.92
N ALA A 242 4.08 -48.48 -49.56
CA ALA A 242 4.66 -47.33 -48.86
C ALA A 242 3.61 -46.53 -48.09
N SER A 243 2.43 -46.28 -48.68
CA SER A 243 1.34 -45.58 -47.99
C SER A 243 0.81 -46.39 -46.80
N VAL A 244 0.65 -47.71 -46.93
CA VAL A 244 0.29 -48.58 -45.79
C VAL A 244 1.37 -48.57 -44.71
N ALA A 245 2.66 -48.62 -45.07
CA ALA A 245 3.75 -48.54 -44.10
C ALA A 245 3.77 -47.20 -43.34
N VAL A 246 3.53 -46.07 -44.03
CA VAL A 246 3.41 -44.74 -43.43
C VAL A 246 2.20 -44.69 -42.47
N VAL A 247 1.05 -45.19 -42.88
CA VAL A 247 -0.16 -45.26 -42.02
C VAL A 247 0.09 -46.15 -40.80
N THR A 248 0.74 -47.31 -40.98
CA THR A 248 1.03 -48.24 -39.87
C THR A 248 2.05 -47.65 -38.89
N ALA A 249 3.04 -46.90 -39.39
CA ALA A 249 4.00 -46.18 -38.56
C ALA A 249 3.33 -45.04 -37.78
N LEU A 250 2.43 -44.29 -38.40
CA LEU A 250 1.64 -43.24 -37.76
C LEU A 250 0.69 -43.79 -36.68
N VAL A 251 0.04 -44.93 -36.94
CA VAL A 251 -0.83 -45.60 -35.95
C VAL A 251 -0.04 -46.13 -34.75
N LYS A 252 1.23 -46.52 -34.91
CA LYS A 252 2.10 -46.90 -33.77
C LYS A 252 2.66 -45.70 -32.98
N LEU A 253 2.46 -44.47 -33.47
CA LEU A 253 2.98 -43.23 -32.88
C LEU A 253 1.90 -42.40 -32.16
N LEU A 254 0.64 -42.84 -32.21
CA LEU A 254 -0.52 -42.34 -31.46
C LEU A 254 -0.88 -43.34 -30.34
#